data_AF-A0A1W0E8J4-F1
#
_entry.id   AF-A0A1W0E8J4-F1
#
_cell.length_a   1.000
_cell.length_b   1.000
_cell.length_c   1.000
_cell.angle_alpha   90.00
_cell.angle_beta   90.00
_cell.angle_gamma   90.00
#
_symmetry.space_group_name_H-M   'P 1'
#
loop_
_entity.id
_entity.type
_entity.pdbx_description
1 polymer ?
#
loop_
_entity_poly.entity_id
_entity_poly.type
_entity_poly.pdbx_seq_one_letter_code
_entity_poly.pdbx_strand_id
1 'polypeptide(L)'
;MDSNFNKFETLNMSNIVFIAIQGATCTGKTTLAQNIASNLKEILCVEIISLDNYYLPTPDLDCVNEYYNFDTPGALDFNSLDETLCAYIEEKQEIPKRKYDFMHMTSEKYLEKNTHPKVIILEGLYAFNIFEKNIFDTTVLNPRMELNHLLRLNPKSFYINNFFKIYKKGNCHIFKLLLPISRELCRKIRLQRDCTLRFKEASDEFKKDCARKFDHSIWPAINQWVYFKNNTYDYVIENGSRNVLECKSFILNMYGLLKKTHESITSNLKNGEKIILKDFNEIVFKIENNIVFDLED
;
A
#
# COMPACT_ATOMS: atom_id res chain seq x y z
N MET A 1 15.11 15.95 -12.63
CA MET A 1 14.55 14.72 -12.03
C MET A 1 15.22 14.53 -10.68
N ASP A 2 14.45 14.24 -9.64
CA ASP A 2 14.98 13.97 -8.31
C ASP A 2 15.96 12.78 -8.33
N SER A 3 17.07 12.90 -7.61
CA SER A 3 18.12 11.87 -7.57
C SER A 3 17.62 10.49 -7.13
N ASN A 4 16.49 10.44 -6.41
CA ASN A 4 15.81 9.22 -5.98
C ASN A 4 15.25 8.39 -7.16
N PHE A 5 14.97 9.00 -8.31
CA PHE A 5 14.48 8.29 -9.50
C PHE A 5 15.61 7.72 -10.37
N ASN A 6 16.87 8.08 -10.11
CA ASN A 6 18.02 7.65 -10.92
C ASN A 6 18.22 6.14 -10.90
N LYS A 7 17.85 5.46 -9.80
CA LYS A 7 17.87 3.99 -9.67
C LYS A 7 16.97 3.28 -10.70
N PHE A 8 16.05 4.02 -11.31
CA PHE A 8 15.06 3.51 -12.24
C PHE A 8 15.28 3.99 -13.68
N GLU A 9 16.36 4.72 -13.98
CA GLU A 9 16.68 5.14 -15.36
C GLU A 9 16.90 3.95 -16.31
N THR A 10 17.20 2.77 -15.76
CA THR A 10 17.35 1.50 -16.49
C THR A 10 16.17 0.54 -16.28
N LEU A 11 14.96 1.05 -16.05
CA LEU A 11 13.76 0.23 -15.97
C LEU A 11 13.58 -0.60 -17.26
N ASN A 12 13.34 -1.90 -17.11
CA ASN A 12 12.93 -2.75 -18.21
C ASN A 12 11.44 -3.04 -18.12
N MET A 13 10.64 -2.43 -19.00
CA MET A 13 9.17 -2.62 -19.03
C MET A 13 8.74 -3.97 -19.65
N SER A 14 9.68 -4.86 -19.98
CA SER A 14 9.33 -6.29 -20.12
C SER A 14 8.87 -6.88 -18.79
N ASN A 15 9.31 -6.31 -17.67
CA ASN A 15 8.99 -6.76 -16.32
C ASN A 15 7.93 -5.87 -15.69
N ILE A 16 7.20 -6.43 -14.73
CA ILE A 16 6.23 -5.68 -13.93
C ILE A 16 6.96 -4.69 -13.03
N VAL A 17 6.43 -3.46 -12.95
CA VAL A 17 6.84 -2.45 -11.98
C VAL A 17 5.85 -2.42 -10.81
N PHE A 18 6.32 -2.74 -9.61
CA PHE A 18 5.58 -2.56 -8.38
C PHE A 18 5.81 -1.15 -7.81
N ILE A 19 4.75 -0.45 -7.49
CA ILE A 19 4.78 0.77 -6.68
C ILE A 19 4.17 0.40 -5.32
N ALA A 20 5.02 0.12 -4.34
CA ALA A 20 4.58 -0.16 -2.99
C ALA A 20 4.38 1.16 -2.24
N ILE A 21 3.18 1.41 -1.72
CA ILE A 21 2.83 2.62 -0.98
C ILE A 21 2.53 2.23 0.46
N GLN A 22 3.42 2.63 1.38
CA GLN A 22 3.28 2.34 2.80
C GLN A 22 3.12 3.62 3.62
N GLY A 23 2.33 3.56 4.68
CA GLY A 23 2.08 4.68 5.57
C GLY A 23 0.95 4.38 6.55
N ALA A 24 0.88 5.14 7.64
CA ALA A 24 -0.13 4.92 8.67
C ALA A 24 -1.57 5.10 8.15
N THR A 25 -2.57 4.78 8.97
CA THR A 25 -3.94 5.23 8.74
C THR A 25 -3.98 6.75 8.54
N CYS A 26 -4.91 7.23 7.72
CA CYS A 26 -5.15 8.67 7.52
C CYS A 26 -4.00 9.44 6.86
N THR A 27 -3.07 8.78 6.17
CA THR A 27 -2.05 9.44 5.34
C THR A 27 -2.45 9.60 3.87
N GLY A 28 -3.65 9.14 3.49
CA GLY A 28 -4.16 9.21 2.12
C GLY A 28 -3.47 8.27 1.11
N LYS A 29 -2.97 7.11 1.56
CA LYS A 29 -2.40 6.06 0.68
C LYS A 29 -3.32 5.72 -0.47
N THR A 30 -4.57 5.38 -0.18
CA THR A 30 -5.56 4.93 -1.16
C THR A 30 -5.85 6.05 -2.17
N THR A 31 -6.02 7.29 -1.71
CA THR A 31 -6.19 8.47 -2.56
C THR A 31 -4.99 8.67 -3.49
N LEU A 32 -3.76 8.56 -2.97
CA LEU A 32 -2.56 8.68 -3.79
C LEU A 32 -2.42 7.52 -4.79
N ALA A 33 -2.70 6.29 -4.37
CA ALA A 33 -2.69 5.10 -5.24
C ALA A 33 -3.66 5.26 -6.42
N GLN A 34 -4.88 5.73 -6.15
CA GLN A 34 -5.90 6.02 -7.16
C GLN A 34 -5.46 7.13 -8.12
N ASN A 35 -4.86 8.21 -7.59
CA ASN A 35 -4.35 9.32 -8.40
C ASN A 35 -3.15 8.89 -9.28
N ILE A 36 -2.24 8.06 -8.77
CA ILE A 36 -1.16 7.48 -9.60
C ILE A 36 -1.77 6.61 -10.70
N ALA A 37 -2.70 5.71 -10.35
CA ALA A 37 -3.31 4.80 -11.32
C ALA A 37 -4.09 5.54 -12.41
N SER A 38 -4.88 6.55 -12.06
CA SER A 38 -5.72 7.28 -13.02
C SER A 38 -4.89 8.02 -14.08
N ASN A 39 -3.70 8.49 -13.73
CA ASN A 39 -2.79 9.16 -14.66
C ASN A 39 -1.95 8.15 -15.47
N LEU A 40 -1.48 7.06 -14.85
CA LEU A 40 -0.70 6.03 -15.55
C LEU A 40 -1.54 5.16 -16.50
N LYS A 41 -2.84 4.96 -16.21
CA LYS A 41 -3.78 4.22 -17.08
C LYS A 41 -3.95 4.82 -18.47
N GLU A 42 -3.54 6.08 -18.67
CA GLU A 42 -3.56 6.73 -19.98
C GLU A 42 -2.47 6.20 -20.92
N ILE A 43 -1.46 5.51 -20.40
CA ILE A 43 -0.31 5.00 -21.18
C ILE A 43 0.00 3.53 -20.97
N LEU A 44 -0.44 2.93 -19.86
CA LEU A 44 -0.10 1.57 -19.46
C LEU A 44 -1.29 0.89 -18.78
N CYS A 45 -1.32 -0.44 -18.81
CA CYS A 45 -2.26 -1.20 -17.98
C CYS A 45 -1.78 -1.19 -16.52
N VAL A 46 -2.64 -0.74 -15.60
CA VAL A 46 -2.32 -0.55 -14.17
C VAL A 46 -3.34 -1.24 -13.28
N GLU A 47 -2.84 -1.99 -12.30
CA GLU A 47 -3.64 -2.65 -11.28
C GLU A 47 -3.37 -2.04 -9.90
N ILE A 48 -4.40 -1.93 -9.04
CA ILE A 48 -4.23 -1.57 -7.62
C ILE A 48 -4.57 -2.79 -6.77
N ILE A 49 -3.64 -3.16 -5.89
CA ILE A 49 -3.83 -4.19 -4.86
C ILE A 49 -3.80 -3.51 -3.49
N SER A 50 -4.94 -3.53 -2.81
CA SER A 50 -5.05 -3.04 -1.44
C SER A 50 -4.80 -4.17 -0.44
N LEU A 51 -3.88 -3.98 0.51
CA LEU A 51 -3.65 -4.95 1.59
C LEU A 51 -4.90 -5.12 2.48
N ASP A 52 -5.80 -4.15 2.50
CA ASP A 52 -7.05 -4.22 3.26
C ASP A 52 -7.96 -5.38 2.79
N ASN A 53 -7.77 -5.88 1.57
CA ASN A 53 -8.47 -7.06 1.07
C ASN A 53 -7.89 -8.40 1.59
N TYR A 54 -6.72 -8.37 2.21
CA TYR A 54 -5.97 -9.56 2.62
C TYR A 54 -6.00 -9.78 4.15
N TYR A 55 -6.92 -9.15 4.88
CA TYR A 55 -7.16 -9.54 6.27
C TYR A 55 -7.68 -10.99 6.36
N LEU A 56 -7.22 -11.69 7.39
CA LEU A 56 -7.76 -13.00 7.75
C LEU A 56 -9.18 -12.85 8.28
N PRO A 57 -10.11 -13.76 7.92
CA PRO A 57 -11.47 -13.72 8.47
C PRO A 57 -11.44 -13.93 9.98
N THR A 58 -12.35 -13.30 10.70
CA THR A 58 -12.58 -13.56 12.13
C THR A 58 -13.77 -14.53 12.26
N PRO A 59 -13.57 -15.78 12.73
CA PRO A 59 -14.62 -16.81 12.68
C PRO A 59 -15.82 -16.55 13.60
N ASP A 60 -15.67 -15.76 14.67
CA ASP A 60 -16.70 -15.59 15.69
C ASP A 60 -16.91 -14.11 15.96
N LEU A 61 -17.98 -13.49 15.45
CA LEU A 61 -18.36 -12.12 15.80
C LEU A 61 -18.68 -11.98 17.30
N ASP A 62 -19.26 -13.03 17.89
CA ASP A 62 -19.59 -13.11 19.32
C ASP A 62 -18.34 -13.32 20.21
N CYS A 63 -17.25 -13.84 19.62
CA CYS A 63 -15.93 -13.99 20.25
C CYS A 63 -14.85 -13.16 19.54
N VAL A 64 -15.22 -12.05 18.87
CA VAL A 64 -14.31 -10.91 18.66
C VAL A 64 -14.11 -10.34 20.06
N ASN A 65 -13.40 -11.11 20.88
CA ASN A 65 -13.03 -10.78 22.22
C ASN A 65 -12.29 -9.44 22.15
N GLU A 66 -12.24 -8.77 23.29
CA GLU A 66 -11.40 -7.58 23.53
C GLU A 66 -9.92 -7.73 23.09
N TYR A 67 -9.49 -8.94 22.70
CA TYR A 67 -8.14 -9.33 22.33
C TYR A 67 -7.83 -9.42 20.83
N TYR A 68 -8.80 -9.30 19.90
CA TYR A 68 -8.45 -9.34 18.46
C TYR A 68 -7.85 -8.01 17.99
N ASN A 69 -6.56 -8.01 17.70
CA ASN A 69 -5.83 -6.81 17.26
C ASN A 69 -5.71 -6.77 15.73
N PHE A 70 -6.53 -5.96 15.05
CA PHE A 70 -6.41 -5.75 13.60
C PHE A 70 -5.11 -5.04 13.19
N ASP A 71 -4.48 -4.29 14.09
CA ASP A 71 -3.27 -3.53 13.79
C ASP A 71 -2.00 -4.39 13.89
N THR A 72 -2.08 -5.68 14.26
CA THR A 72 -0.89 -6.56 14.21
C THR A 72 -0.64 -7.08 12.79
N PRO A 73 0.63 -7.22 12.34
CA PRO A 73 0.93 -7.80 11.04
C PRO A 73 0.34 -9.19 10.80
N GLY A 74 0.22 -10.02 11.85
CA GLY A 74 -0.38 -11.35 11.72
C GLY A 74 -1.88 -11.36 11.42
N ALA A 75 -2.56 -10.20 11.40
CA ALA A 75 -3.93 -10.09 10.94
C ALA A 75 -4.06 -10.23 9.40
N LEU A 76 -2.96 -10.09 8.65
CA LEU A 76 -2.94 -10.20 7.20
C LEU A 76 -2.47 -11.57 6.72
N ASP A 77 -3.09 -12.04 5.65
CA ASP A 77 -2.73 -13.23 4.90
C ASP A 77 -1.70 -12.89 3.81
N PHE A 78 -0.44 -12.67 4.23
CA PHE A 78 0.66 -12.41 3.30
C PHE A 78 0.95 -13.59 2.36
N ASN A 79 0.56 -14.82 2.71
CA ASN A 79 0.70 -15.98 1.81
C ASN A 79 -0.23 -15.83 0.60
N SER A 80 -1.50 -15.49 0.83
CA SER A 80 -2.43 -15.21 -0.28
C SER A 80 -1.98 -14.00 -1.10
N LEU A 81 -1.37 -12.97 -0.48
CA LEU A 81 -0.80 -11.85 -1.22
C LEU A 81 0.36 -12.31 -2.11
N ASP A 82 1.30 -13.13 -1.61
CA ASP A 82 2.40 -13.69 -2.40
C ASP A 82 1.87 -14.50 -3.61
N GLU A 83 0.81 -15.29 -3.42
CA GLU A 83 0.14 -16.02 -4.49
C GLU A 83 -0.39 -15.09 -5.58
N THR A 84 -1.09 -14.01 -5.19
CA THR A 84 -1.60 -12.99 -6.13
C THR A 84 -0.47 -12.33 -6.92
N LEU A 85 0.56 -11.82 -6.23
CA LEU A 85 1.65 -11.10 -6.89
C LEU A 85 2.48 -12.03 -7.80
N CYS A 86 2.70 -13.27 -7.37
CA CYS A 86 3.37 -14.27 -8.20
C CYS A 86 2.57 -14.64 -9.44
N ALA A 87 1.23 -14.74 -9.35
CA ALA A 87 0.38 -15.02 -10.50
C ALA A 87 0.48 -13.94 -11.58
N TYR A 88 0.62 -12.67 -11.18
CA TYR A 88 0.89 -11.57 -12.11
C TYR A 88 2.24 -11.72 -12.82
N ILE A 89 3.31 -11.99 -12.08
CA ILE A 89 4.65 -12.19 -12.67
C ILE A 89 4.69 -13.43 -13.58
N GLU A 90 3.95 -14.48 -13.25
CA GLU A 90 3.85 -15.70 -14.04
C GLU A 90 2.89 -15.56 -15.24
N GLU A 91 2.31 -14.37 -15.44
CA GLU A 91 1.36 -14.09 -16.52
C GLU A 91 0.20 -15.11 -16.60
N LYS A 92 -0.27 -15.59 -15.44
CA LYS A 92 -1.41 -16.52 -15.40
C LYS A 92 -2.63 -15.89 -16.06
N GLN A 93 -3.47 -16.72 -16.69
CA GLN A 93 -4.71 -16.25 -17.32
C GLN A 93 -5.71 -15.71 -16.29
N GLU A 94 -5.71 -16.28 -15.09
CA GLU A 94 -6.53 -15.85 -13.97
C GLU A 94 -5.65 -15.60 -12.74
N ILE A 95 -6.01 -14.56 -12.00
CA ILE A 95 -5.31 -14.10 -10.82
C ILE A 95 -6.16 -14.43 -9.59
N PRO A 96 -5.65 -15.20 -8.61
CA PRO A 96 -6.31 -15.36 -7.33
C PRO A 96 -6.25 -14.04 -6.57
N LYS A 97 -7.41 -13.50 -6.20
CA LYS A 97 -7.53 -12.31 -5.36
C LYS A 97 -8.40 -12.60 -4.16
N ARG A 98 -8.36 -11.67 -3.21
CA ARG A 98 -9.21 -11.67 -2.03
C ARG A 98 -10.05 -10.42 -1.97
N LYS A 99 -11.18 -10.51 -1.28
CA LYS A 99 -11.99 -9.39 -0.84
C LYS A 99 -12.27 -9.57 0.64
N TYR A 100 -12.09 -8.52 1.42
CA TYR A 100 -12.42 -8.52 2.84
C TYR A 100 -13.67 -7.69 3.08
N ASP A 101 -14.61 -8.23 3.85
CA ASP A 101 -15.80 -7.52 4.28
C ASP A 101 -15.59 -7.07 5.73
N PHE A 102 -15.38 -5.77 5.94
CA PHE A 102 -15.19 -5.22 7.29
C PHE A 102 -16.47 -5.19 8.13
N MET A 103 -17.66 -5.30 7.53
CA MET A 103 -18.94 -5.34 8.25
C MET A 103 -19.18 -6.73 8.82
N HIS A 104 -18.94 -7.77 8.02
CA HIS A 104 -19.15 -9.17 8.42
C HIS A 104 -17.87 -9.84 8.93
N MET A 105 -16.72 -9.16 8.82
CA MET A 105 -15.38 -9.66 9.14
C MET A 105 -15.02 -10.97 8.43
N THR A 106 -15.52 -11.14 7.21
CA THR A 106 -15.28 -12.31 6.37
C THR A 106 -14.28 -12.01 5.27
N SER A 107 -13.70 -13.06 4.69
CA SER A 107 -12.79 -12.94 3.56
C SER A 107 -13.14 -13.97 2.51
N GLU A 108 -13.31 -13.51 1.27
CA GLU A 108 -13.66 -14.31 0.11
C GLU A 108 -12.47 -14.39 -0.84
N LYS A 109 -12.19 -15.60 -1.36
CA LYS A 109 -11.24 -15.81 -2.45
C LYS A 109 -12.00 -15.88 -3.77
N TYR A 110 -11.50 -15.20 -4.79
CA TYR A 110 -12.07 -15.24 -6.14
C TYR A 110 -10.96 -15.22 -7.20
N LEU A 111 -11.30 -15.63 -8.43
CA LEU A 111 -10.42 -15.56 -9.58
C LEU A 111 -10.85 -14.38 -10.46
N GLU A 112 -9.89 -13.60 -10.91
CA GLU A 112 -10.12 -12.48 -11.82
C GLU A 112 -9.28 -12.68 -13.08
N LYS A 113 -9.87 -12.41 -14.25
CA LYS A 113 -9.13 -12.45 -15.52
C LYS A 113 -7.93 -11.49 -15.47
N ASN A 114 -6.77 -11.97 -15.86
CA ASN A 114 -5.56 -11.16 -15.86
C ASN A 114 -5.65 -10.04 -16.91
N THR A 115 -5.48 -8.80 -16.47
CA THR A 115 -5.40 -7.61 -17.32
C THR A 115 -4.00 -7.39 -17.89
N HIS A 116 -3.04 -8.24 -17.51
CA HIS A 116 -1.62 -8.16 -17.84
C HIS A 116 -1.04 -6.76 -17.54
N PRO A 117 -1.15 -6.28 -16.28
CA PRO A 117 -0.69 -4.96 -15.91
C PRO A 117 0.83 -4.84 -16.07
N LYS A 118 1.28 -3.68 -16.54
CA LYS A 118 2.71 -3.32 -16.53
C LYS A 118 3.11 -2.66 -15.21
N VAL A 119 2.14 -2.08 -14.52
CA VAL A 119 2.33 -1.45 -13.20
C VAL A 119 1.33 -2.04 -12.22
N ILE A 120 1.82 -2.48 -11.06
CA ILE A 120 0.98 -2.89 -9.94
C ILE A 120 1.26 -1.95 -8.77
N ILE A 121 0.23 -1.24 -8.32
CA ILE A 121 0.31 -0.40 -7.13
C ILE A 121 -0.14 -1.25 -5.95
N LEU A 122 0.77 -1.55 -5.03
CA LEU A 122 0.47 -2.26 -3.79
C LEU A 122 0.39 -1.25 -2.65
N GLU A 123 -0.77 -1.06 -2.05
CA GLU A 123 -0.97 -0.05 -1.01
C GLU A 123 -1.47 -0.67 0.30
N GLY A 124 -0.96 -0.17 1.42
CA GLY A 124 -1.42 -0.59 2.75
C GLY A 124 -0.45 -0.27 3.88
N LEU A 125 -0.82 -0.62 5.11
CA LEU A 125 0.01 -0.38 6.30
C LEU A 125 1.37 -1.08 6.24
N TYR A 126 1.42 -2.27 5.61
CA TYR A 126 2.57 -3.17 5.59
C TYR A 126 3.01 -3.55 4.16
N ALA A 127 2.77 -2.67 3.19
CA ALA A 127 3.02 -2.94 1.76
C ALA A 127 4.49 -3.30 1.46
N PHE A 128 5.45 -2.83 2.26
CA PHE A 128 6.86 -3.15 2.07
C PHE A 128 7.22 -4.55 2.54
N ASN A 129 6.52 -5.10 3.53
CA ASN A 129 6.88 -6.34 4.22
C ASN A 129 7.23 -7.46 3.25
N ILE A 130 6.38 -7.70 2.25
CA ILE A 130 6.56 -8.80 1.31
C ILE A 130 7.82 -8.69 0.43
N PHE A 131 8.39 -7.48 0.33
CA PHE A 131 9.58 -7.17 -0.45
C PHE A 131 10.84 -6.95 0.40
N GLU A 132 10.75 -7.05 1.73
CA GLU A 132 11.90 -6.88 2.62
C GLU A 132 12.67 -8.18 2.83
N LYS A 133 13.97 -8.09 3.13
CA LYS A 133 14.79 -9.27 3.46
C LYS A 133 14.27 -9.99 4.70
N ASN A 134 13.84 -9.23 5.69
CA ASN A 134 13.24 -9.74 6.91
C ASN A 134 11.77 -9.34 6.93
N ILE A 135 10.90 -10.31 7.12
CA ILE A 135 9.44 -10.14 7.15
C ILE A 135 8.92 -10.39 8.55
N PHE A 136 7.71 -9.91 8.82
CA PHE A 136 6.98 -10.22 10.04
C PHE A 136 6.77 -11.74 10.21
N ASP A 137 7.09 -12.26 11.39
CA ASP A 137 6.67 -13.60 11.80
C ASP A 137 5.22 -13.55 12.25
N THR A 138 4.29 -13.86 11.34
CA THR A 138 2.85 -13.83 11.62
C THR A 138 2.39 -14.93 12.58
N THR A 139 3.22 -15.95 12.82
CA THR A 139 2.92 -16.99 13.83
C THR A 139 3.11 -16.44 15.25
N VAL A 140 4.15 -15.62 15.42
CA VAL A 140 4.41 -14.89 16.66
C VAL A 140 3.49 -13.68 16.79
N LEU A 141 3.32 -12.90 15.72
CA LEU A 141 2.50 -11.67 15.70
C LEU A 141 1.01 -11.93 15.51
N ASN A 142 0.50 -13.01 16.10
CA ASN A 142 -0.88 -13.46 15.95
C ASN A 142 -1.89 -12.42 16.51
N PRO A 143 -2.96 -12.07 15.77
CA PRO A 143 -3.96 -11.09 16.19
C PRO A 143 -4.76 -11.49 17.43
N ARG A 144 -4.74 -12.76 17.83
CA ARG A 144 -5.39 -13.27 19.05
C ARG A 144 -4.47 -13.30 20.26
N MET A 145 -3.21 -12.92 20.11
CA MET A 145 -2.26 -12.96 21.21
C MET A 145 -2.47 -11.80 22.18
N GLU A 146 -2.47 -12.09 23.48
CA GLU A 146 -2.59 -11.06 24.52
C GLU A 146 -1.40 -10.09 24.46
N LEU A 147 -1.69 -8.79 24.55
CA LEU A 147 -0.67 -7.74 24.50
C LEU A 147 0.44 -7.93 25.55
N ASN A 148 0.10 -8.34 26.77
CA ASN A 148 1.09 -8.60 27.83
C ASN A 148 2.06 -9.72 27.47
N HIS A 149 1.61 -10.71 26.70
CA HIS A 149 2.48 -11.76 26.20
C HIS A 149 3.42 -11.20 25.12
N LEU A 150 2.89 -10.44 24.16
CA LEU A 150 3.67 -9.79 23.11
C LEU A 150 4.79 -8.91 23.70
N LEU A 151 4.49 -8.13 24.74
CA LEU A 151 5.43 -7.22 25.39
C LEU A 151 6.59 -7.92 26.11
N ARG A 152 6.47 -9.22 26.43
CA ARG A 152 7.53 -10.03 27.04
C ARG A 152 8.45 -10.69 26.02
N LEU A 153 8.07 -10.69 24.75
CA LEU A 153 8.85 -11.30 23.69
C LEU A 153 10.02 -10.41 23.27
N ASN A 154 11.09 -11.03 22.80
CA ASN A 154 12.24 -10.32 22.26
C ASN A 154 11.85 -9.70 20.91
N PRO A 155 11.98 -8.37 20.68
CA PRO A 155 11.61 -7.76 19.41
C PRO A 155 12.29 -8.35 18.17
N LYS A 156 13.44 -9.02 18.33
CA LYS A 156 14.10 -9.75 17.24
C LYS A 156 13.32 -10.97 16.76
N SER A 157 12.50 -11.60 17.60
CA SER A 157 11.69 -12.77 17.23
C SER A 157 10.44 -12.39 16.43
N PHE A 158 10.15 -11.10 16.26
CA PHE A 158 9.04 -10.63 15.42
C PHE A 158 9.36 -10.69 13.92
N TYR A 159 10.60 -11.02 13.57
CA TYR A 159 11.06 -11.03 12.19
C TYR A 159 11.76 -12.34 11.85
N ILE A 160 11.49 -12.81 10.64
CA ILE A 160 12.10 -14.00 10.04
C ILE A 160 12.61 -13.66 8.64
N ASN A 161 13.50 -14.50 8.10
CA ASN A 161 13.97 -14.32 6.73
C ASN A 161 12.81 -14.47 5.75
N ASN A 162 12.78 -13.60 4.73
CA ASN A 162 11.75 -13.65 3.71
C ASN A 162 11.81 -14.95 2.92
N PHE A 163 10.73 -15.73 3.00
CA PHE A 163 10.58 -16.97 2.27
C PHE A 163 9.65 -16.85 1.06
N PHE A 164 8.94 -15.72 0.91
CA PHE A 164 7.97 -15.48 -0.15
C PHE A 164 8.61 -15.58 -1.53
N LYS A 165 7.83 -16.10 -2.48
CA LYS A 165 8.30 -16.35 -3.84
C LYS A 165 8.54 -15.03 -4.57
N ILE A 166 7.69 -14.02 -4.35
CA ILE A 166 7.83 -12.70 -4.97
C ILE A 166 9.18 -12.06 -4.68
N TYR A 167 9.69 -12.19 -3.45
CA TYR A 167 11.00 -11.66 -3.05
C TYR A 167 12.17 -12.36 -3.75
N LYS A 168 12.04 -13.66 -3.98
CA LYS A 168 13.07 -14.48 -4.65
C LYS A 168 13.05 -14.31 -6.17
N LYS A 169 11.94 -13.85 -6.73
CA LYS A 169 11.81 -13.60 -8.17
C LYS A 169 12.49 -12.28 -8.52
N GLY A 170 13.63 -12.37 -9.20
CA GLY A 170 14.38 -11.20 -9.66
C GLY A 170 13.79 -10.47 -10.88
N ASN A 171 12.60 -10.86 -11.36
CA ASN A 171 12.04 -10.38 -12.63
C ASN A 171 10.94 -9.31 -12.44
N CYS A 172 11.14 -8.41 -11.50
CA CYS A 172 10.29 -7.24 -11.30
C CYS A 172 11.09 -6.08 -10.72
N HIS A 173 10.62 -4.86 -10.98
CA HIS A 173 11.14 -3.66 -10.34
C HIS A 173 10.22 -3.26 -9.21
N ILE A 174 10.77 -2.86 -8.06
CA ILE A 174 9.97 -2.45 -6.89
C ILE A 174 10.41 -1.04 -6.54
N PHE A 175 9.45 -0.12 -6.54
CA PHE A 175 9.58 1.25 -6.06
C PHE A 175 8.81 1.39 -4.75
N LYS A 176 9.50 1.75 -3.67
CA LYS A 176 8.91 1.87 -2.33
C LYS A 176 8.71 3.33 -1.96
N LEU A 177 7.45 3.73 -1.83
CA LEU A 177 7.01 5.07 -1.45
C LEU A 177 6.48 5.07 0.00
N LEU A 178 7.14 5.81 0.88
CA LEU A 178 6.72 5.97 2.27
C LEU A 178 5.95 7.28 2.45
N LEU A 179 4.79 7.21 3.11
CA LEU A 179 3.95 8.35 3.49
C LEU A 179 3.95 8.49 5.03
N PRO A 180 4.94 9.18 5.63
CA PRO A 180 4.95 9.46 7.05
C PRO A 180 3.92 10.52 7.42
N ILE A 181 3.51 10.50 8.70
CA ILE A 181 2.62 11.49 9.30
C ILE A 181 3.05 11.72 10.74
N SER A 182 2.95 12.95 11.23
CA SER A 182 3.18 13.22 12.65
C SER A 182 2.10 12.58 13.52
N ARG A 183 2.46 12.30 14.78
CA ARG A 183 1.54 11.76 15.78
C ARG A 183 0.33 12.66 15.96
N GLU A 184 0.57 13.95 16.09
CA GLU A 184 -0.44 14.98 16.37
C GLU A 184 -1.44 15.07 15.22
N LEU A 185 -0.94 15.08 13.98
CA LEU A 185 -1.79 15.15 12.80
C LEU A 185 -2.58 13.85 12.61
N CYS A 186 -1.93 12.70 12.72
CA CYS A 186 -2.60 11.39 12.63
C CYS A 186 -3.71 11.26 13.69
N ARG A 187 -3.42 11.65 14.94
CA ARG A 187 -4.40 11.66 16.03
C ARG A 187 -5.59 12.55 15.72
N LYS A 188 -5.34 13.78 15.26
CA LYS A 188 -6.39 14.74 14.92
C LYS A 188 -7.34 14.17 13.85
N ILE A 189 -6.79 13.71 12.73
CA ILE A 189 -7.60 13.20 11.59
C ILE A 189 -8.34 11.93 12.01
N ARG A 190 -7.66 11.00 12.68
CA ARG A 190 -8.27 9.74 13.10
C ARG A 190 -9.41 9.96 14.08
N LEU A 191 -9.25 10.86 15.05
CA LEU A 191 -10.31 11.18 16.00
C LEU A 191 -11.48 11.89 15.31
N GLN A 192 -11.22 12.81 14.38
CA GLN A 192 -12.28 13.42 13.58
C GLN A 192 -13.04 12.33 12.82
N ARG A 193 -12.36 11.49 12.04
CA ARG A 193 -12.97 10.42 11.25
C ARG A 193 -13.76 9.43 12.11
N ASP A 194 -13.17 8.94 13.19
CA ASP A 194 -13.79 7.92 14.04
C ASP A 194 -14.92 8.51 14.91
N CYS A 195 -14.87 9.79 15.29
CA CYS A 195 -15.87 10.42 16.17
C CYS A 195 -16.94 11.27 15.46
N THR A 196 -16.82 11.53 14.15
CA THR A 196 -17.83 12.32 13.40
C THR A 196 -18.34 11.61 12.15
N LEU A 197 -17.47 10.98 11.36
CA LEU A 197 -17.85 10.34 10.09
C LEU A 197 -18.45 8.95 10.29
N ARG A 198 -18.05 8.23 11.35
CA ARG A 198 -18.62 6.91 11.71
C ARG A 198 -19.78 6.99 12.71
N PHE A 199 -19.79 8.00 13.58
CA PHE A 199 -20.82 8.20 14.61
C PHE A 199 -21.17 9.68 14.73
N LYS A 200 -22.30 10.12 14.16
CA LYS A 200 -22.71 11.55 14.10
C LYS A 200 -22.91 12.21 15.47
N GLU A 201 -23.15 11.44 16.54
CA GLU A 201 -23.38 11.93 17.91
C GLU A 201 -22.55 11.14 18.93
N ALA A 202 -21.22 11.10 18.73
CA ALA A 202 -20.35 10.40 19.67
C ALA A 202 -20.33 11.10 21.05
N SER A 203 -20.61 10.36 22.12
CA SER A 203 -20.52 10.87 23.50
C SER A 203 -19.10 11.31 23.85
N ASP A 204 -18.96 12.21 24.84
CA ASP A 204 -17.63 12.63 25.30
C ASP A 204 -16.82 11.47 25.88
N GLU A 205 -17.49 10.46 26.43
CA GLU A 205 -16.87 9.21 26.88
C GLU A 205 -16.31 8.40 25.70
N PHE A 206 -17.09 8.23 24.63
CA PHE A 206 -16.61 7.56 23.42
C PHE A 206 -15.42 8.28 22.78
N LYS A 207 -15.45 9.62 22.71
CA LYS A 207 -14.31 10.41 22.20
C LYS A 207 -13.05 10.19 23.04
N LYS A 208 -13.19 10.12 24.37
CA LYS A 208 -12.08 9.80 25.30
C LYS A 208 -11.55 8.38 25.06
N ASP A 209 -12.42 7.41 24.81
CA ASP A 209 -12.01 6.04 24.50
C ASP A 209 -11.29 5.94 23.16
N CYS A 210 -11.77 6.61 22.12
CA CYS A 210 -11.06 6.71 20.83
C CYS A 210 -9.67 7.31 21.01
N ALA A 211 -9.55 8.39 21.78
CA ALA A 211 -8.28 9.02 22.11
C ALA A 211 -7.34 8.05 22.85
N ARG A 212 -7.85 7.38 23.88
CA ARG A 212 -7.10 6.39 24.67
C ARG A 212 -6.62 5.23 23.80
N LYS A 213 -7.48 4.68 22.94
CA LYS A 213 -7.13 3.62 21.98
C LYS A 213 -6.08 4.07 20.98
N PHE A 214 -6.17 5.30 20.49
CA PHE A 214 -5.14 5.86 19.62
C PHE A 214 -3.79 5.93 20.33
N ASP A 215 -3.77 6.52 21.52
CA ASP A 215 -2.55 6.82 22.27
C ASP A 215 -1.84 5.55 22.78
N HIS A 216 -2.60 4.51 23.18
CA HIS A 216 -2.06 3.30 23.81
C HIS A 216 -2.00 2.07 22.92
N SER A 217 -2.68 2.03 21.78
CA SER A 217 -2.71 0.85 20.90
C SER A 217 -2.30 1.18 19.47
N ILE A 218 -2.98 2.13 18.83
CA ILE A 218 -2.79 2.39 17.39
C ILE A 218 -1.43 3.04 17.12
N TRP A 219 -1.07 4.11 17.85
CA TRP A 219 0.18 4.82 17.60
C TRP A 219 1.45 3.98 17.90
N PRO A 220 1.50 3.23 19.02
CA PRO A 220 2.59 2.27 19.24
C PRO A 220 2.72 1.25 18.11
N ALA A 221 1.61 0.68 17.64
CA ALA A 221 1.60 -0.27 16.52
C ALA A 221 2.11 0.36 15.22
N ILE A 222 1.70 1.60 14.90
CA ILE A 222 2.20 2.34 13.73
C ILE A 222 3.73 2.46 13.78
N ASN A 223 4.30 2.91 14.91
CA ASN A 223 5.75 3.08 15.01
C ASN A 223 6.50 1.74 14.96
N GLN A 224 5.92 0.71 15.56
CA GLN A 224 6.56 -0.60 15.64
C GLN A 224 6.55 -1.31 14.28
N TRP A 225 5.43 -1.25 13.55
CA TRP A 225 5.21 -2.08 12.38
C TRP A 225 5.27 -1.29 11.07
N VAL A 226 4.68 -0.10 10.99
CA VAL A 226 4.62 0.70 9.75
C VAL A 226 5.91 1.48 9.53
N TYR A 227 6.37 2.21 10.54
CA TYR A 227 7.61 3.00 10.49
C TYR A 227 8.80 2.24 11.06
N PHE A 228 8.80 0.93 10.87
CA PHE A 228 9.87 0.08 11.34
C PHE A 228 11.21 0.55 10.76
N LYS A 229 12.18 0.79 11.66
CA LYS A 229 13.47 1.42 11.35
C LYS A 229 14.33 0.71 10.30
N ASN A 230 14.08 -0.58 10.05
CA ASN A 230 14.83 -1.33 9.05
C ASN A 230 14.11 -1.42 7.70
N ASN A 231 12.93 -0.79 7.55
CA ASN A 231 12.28 -0.69 6.26
C ASN A 231 13.14 0.15 5.31
N THR A 232 13.27 -0.32 4.07
CA THR A 232 13.94 0.44 3.01
C THR A 232 12.87 1.14 2.18
N TYR A 233 13.15 2.35 1.71
CA TYR A 233 12.27 3.09 0.82
C TYR A 233 13.08 3.88 -0.20
N ASP A 234 12.49 4.12 -1.38
CA ASP A 234 13.12 4.88 -2.46
C ASP A 234 12.66 6.34 -2.46
N TYR A 235 11.46 6.63 -1.93
CA TYR A 235 10.90 7.99 -1.87
C TYR A 235 10.04 8.21 -0.64
N VAL A 236 9.96 9.47 -0.19
CA VAL A 236 9.16 9.88 0.97
C VAL A 236 8.31 11.08 0.59
N ILE A 237 7.02 11.05 0.96
CA ILE A 237 6.14 12.22 0.88
C ILE A 237 5.67 12.56 2.29
N GLU A 238 6.31 13.56 2.89
CA GLU A 238 5.96 14.06 4.22
C GLU A 238 4.50 14.48 4.29
N ASN A 239 3.78 14.04 5.34
CA ASN A 239 2.34 14.25 5.54
C ASN A 239 1.43 13.63 4.47
N GLY A 240 1.95 12.70 3.66
CA GLY A 240 1.18 11.90 2.72
C GLY A 240 0.43 12.74 1.68
N SER A 241 -0.82 12.37 1.38
CA SER A 241 -1.67 13.04 0.37
C SER A 241 -1.87 14.55 0.60
N ARG A 242 -1.62 15.04 1.82
CA ARG A 242 -1.79 16.46 2.18
C ARG A 242 -0.65 17.33 1.68
N ASN A 243 0.52 16.74 1.39
CA ASN A 243 1.57 17.44 0.66
C ASN A 243 1.29 17.32 -0.85
N VAL A 244 0.31 18.11 -1.28
CA VAL A 244 -0.23 18.08 -2.65
C VAL A 244 0.85 18.36 -3.69
N LEU A 245 1.76 19.31 -3.41
CA LEU A 245 2.85 19.67 -4.32
C LEU A 245 3.79 18.49 -4.54
N GLU A 246 4.20 17.83 -3.46
CA GLU A 246 5.08 16.68 -3.52
C GLU A 246 4.40 15.47 -4.18
N CYS A 247 3.10 15.25 -3.89
CA CYS A 247 2.33 14.21 -4.57
C CYS A 247 2.25 14.45 -6.09
N LYS A 248 1.99 15.69 -6.53
CA LYS A 248 1.99 16.05 -7.96
C LYS A 248 3.36 15.84 -8.59
N SER A 249 4.42 16.31 -7.93
CA SER A 249 5.81 16.09 -8.37
C SER A 249 6.11 14.60 -8.54
N PHE A 250 5.77 13.78 -7.54
CA PHE A 250 5.94 12.34 -7.58
C PHE A 250 5.21 11.70 -8.77
N ILE A 251 3.92 12.03 -8.98
CA ILE A 251 3.12 11.50 -10.08
C ILE A 251 3.73 11.89 -11.43
N LEU A 252 4.18 13.15 -11.60
CA LEU A 252 4.83 13.62 -12.83
C LEU A 252 6.13 12.87 -13.11
N ASN A 253 6.98 12.71 -12.09
CA ASN A 253 8.24 12.00 -12.21
C ASN A 253 8.01 10.53 -12.58
N MET A 254 7.09 9.84 -11.92
CA MET A 254 6.71 8.46 -12.24
C MET A 254 6.13 8.34 -13.64
N TYR A 255 5.23 9.26 -14.04
CA TYR A 255 4.65 9.28 -15.37
C TYR A 255 5.72 9.47 -16.45
N GLY A 256 6.60 10.47 -16.29
CA GLY A 256 7.69 10.74 -17.23
C GLY A 256 8.67 9.57 -17.35
N LEU A 257 9.04 8.96 -16.22
CA LEU A 257 9.91 7.79 -16.17
C LEU A 257 9.31 6.59 -16.92
N LEU A 258 8.06 6.25 -16.64
CA LEU A 258 7.38 5.11 -17.26
C LEU A 258 7.05 5.35 -18.73
N LYS A 259 6.68 6.59 -19.10
CA LYS A 259 6.47 7.00 -20.49
C LYS A 259 7.73 6.85 -21.33
N LYS A 260 8.86 7.43 -20.88
CA LYS A 260 10.15 7.34 -21.57
C LYS A 260 10.57 5.88 -21.80
N THR A 261 10.38 5.05 -20.77
CA THR A 261 10.74 3.63 -20.85
C THR A 261 9.83 2.88 -21.85
N HIS A 262 8.53 3.16 -21.84
CA HIS A 262 7.57 2.58 -22.79
C HIS A 262 7.86 3.00 -24.24
N GLU A 263 8.17 4.28 -24.48
CA GLU A 263 8.55 4.81 -25.80
C GLU A 263 9.84 4.16 -26.33
N SER A 264 10.83 3.94 -25.46
CA SER A 264 12.08 3.27 -25.85
C SER A 264 11.85 1.82 -26.28
N ILE A 265 10.92 1.10 -25.65
CA ILE A 265 10.62 -0.29 -26.03
C ILE A 265 9.80 -0.34 -27.32
N THR A 266 8.77 0.50 -27.43
CA THR A 266 7.90 0.53 -28.62
C THR A 266 8.63 1.02 -29.87
N SER A 267 9.57 1.95 -29.75
CA SER A 267 10.42 2.37 -30.88
C SER A 267 11.34 1.23 -31.36
N ASN A 268 11.89 0.43 -30.43
CA ASN A 268 12.66 -0.77 -30.76
C ASN A 268 11.80 -1.91 -31.35
N LEU A 269 10.49 -1.93 -31.08
CA LEU A 269 9.56 -2.96 -31.57
C LEU A 269 8.90 -2.64 -32.93
N LYS A 270 9.08 -1.44 -33.49
CA LYS A 270 8.37 -1.06 -34.74
C LYS A 270 8.89 -1.79 -35.98
N ASN A 271 8.17 -2.87 -36.31
CA ASN A 271 7.17 -2.82 -37.39
C ASN A 271 5.79 -2.47 -36.80
N GLY A 272 5.05 -1.51 -37.36
CA GLY A 272 3.58 -1.54 -37.29
C GLY A 272 2.86 -0.37 -36.62
N GLU A 273 2.64 -0.39 -35.31
CA GLU A 273 1.63 0.47 -34.68
C GLU A 273 2.22 1.61 -33.84
N LYS A 274 1.88 2.83 -34.23
CA LYS A 274 2.29 4.06 -33.55
C LYS A 274 1.21 4.37 -32.51
N ILE A 275 1.39 3.86 -31.28
CA ILE A 275 0.54 4.25 -30.14
C ILE A 275 0.63 5.78 -30.00
N ILE A 276 -0.49 6.47 -30.17
CA ILE A 276 -0.59 7.92 -29.99
C ILE A 276 -0.67 8.15 -28.49
N LEU A 277 0.48 8.33 -27.85
CA LEU A 277 0.55 8.79 -26.46
C LEU A 277 0.10 10.25 -26.42
N LYS A 278 -0.72 10.60 -25.43
CA LYS A 278 -1.13 12.00 -25.22
C LYS A 278 0.08 12.92 -25.03
N ASP A 279 -0.12 14.20 -25.37
CA ASP A 279 0.88 15.23 -25.16
C ASP A 279 1.24 15.29 -23.67
N PHE A 280 2.54 15.26 -23.37
CA PHE A 280 3.04 15.36 -22.01
C PHE A 280 2.56 16.66 -21.34
N ASN A 281 2.44 17.75 -22.11
CA ASN A 281 1.97 19.04 -21.60
C ASN A 281 0.50 19.00 -21.15
N GLU A 282 -0.36 18.24 -21.84
CA GLU A 282 -1.76 18.06 -21.47
C GLU A 282 -1.88 17.32 -20.12
N ILE A 283 -1.00 16.34 -19.90
CA ILE A 283 -0.96 15.57 -18.66
C ILE A 283 -0.35 16.36 -17.52
N VAL A 284 0.70 17.14 -17.77
CA VAL A 284 1.22 18.11 -16.79
C VAL A 284 0.10 19.04 -16.37
N PHE A 285 -0.61 19.65 -17.32
CA PHE A 285 -1.74 20.52 -17.03
C PHE A 285 -2.84 19.81 -16.21
N LYS A 286 -3.19 18.56 -16.56
CA LYS A 286 -4.19 17.78 -15.83
C LYS A 286 -3.73 17.48 -14.40
N ILE A 287 -2.49 17.07 -14.20
CA ILE A 287 -1.95 16.75 -12.87
C ILE A 287 -1.88 18.02 -12.01
N GLU A 288 -1.46 19.13 -12.60
CA GLU A 288 -1.36 20.42 -11.91
C GLU A 288 -2.73 20.99 -11.53
N ASN A 289 -3.77 20.82 -12.37
CA ASN A 289 -5.05 21.51 -12.18
C ASN A 289 -6.21 20.62 -11.71
N ASN A 290 -6.19 19.31 -11.98
CA ASN A 290 -7.34 18.43 -11.80
C ASN A 290 -7.15 17.31 -10.77
N ILE A 291 -5.95 17.16 -10.19
CA ILE A 291 -5.77 16.22 -9.07
C ILE A 291 -6.31 16.86 -7.80
N VAL A 292 -7.39 16.25 -7.29
CA VAL A 292 -7.95 16.54 -5.98
C VAL A 292 -7.46 15.45 -5.03
N PHE A 293 -6.82 15.87 -3.95
CA PHE A 293 -6.60 15.01 -2.80
C PHE A 293 -7.72 15.30 -1.81
N ASP A 294 -8.50 14.28 -1.47
CA ASP A 294 -9.37 14.37 -0.31
C ASP A 294 -8.47 14.49 0.93
N LEU A 295 -8.59 15.64 1.62
CA LEU A 295 -7.80 15.93 2.81
C LEU A 295 -8.46 15.33 4.07
N GLU A 296 -9.64 14.75 3.94
CA GLU A 296 -10.42 14.15 5.03
C GLU A 296 -10.19 12.63 5.18
N ASP A 297 -9.55 11.98 4.19
CA ASP A 297 -9.14 10.56 4.23
C ASP A 297 -7.91 10.25 5.11
#